data_AF-L7UC74-F1
#
_entry.id   AF-L7UC74-F1
#
_cell.length_a   1.000
_cell.length_b   1.000
_cell.length_c   1.000
_cell.angle_alpha   90.00
_cell.angle_beta   90.00
_cell.angle_gamma   90.00
#
_symmetry.space_group_name_H-M   'P 1'
#
loop_
_entity.id
_entity.type
_entity.pdbx_description
1 polymer ?
#
loop_
_entity_poly.entity_id
_entity_poly.type
_entity_poly.pdbx_seq_one_letter_code
_entity_poly.pdbx_strand_id
1 'polypeptide(L)'
;MEITSNTTGLQAGLSVATDKGARDHCVVALKGTFQTNTRGEMTLATEQRPLVTADEHYGNPGSSSVRYECDFVLEKPLTDVIVVGSAVAPGSQRVTVLPVRLEVQGRTKDLMVYGERRWERSLRGVVASKPLPFIKMPLTFELAFGGQDDSRGAGHVVVEPRNLVGMGFHPHRSAALIVNTHVPNIERRGDTISSPRDRHEPAGLGCVGRAWQPRVAHGGTYDEHWRDECAPFLPADFDSRYHQCAPVDQQFPHFRGGERIRCVHMAEEGPVHYVIPTLNLPVRFRFLDGDLLRTPVLDTITLEPHLGLAMLVWRTSVPLRKKLTALREILIGERPARTASTPLGHRNGKPVFAGLGAAVTWLREQRRGQSR
;
A
#
# COMPACT_ATOMS: atom_id res chain seq x y z
N MET A 1 2.31 -22.28 -14.87
CA MET A 1 2.63 -21.34 -13.79
C MET A 1 1.37 -21.08 -13.00
N GLU A 2 1.25 -21.75 -11.86
CA GLU A 2 0.13 -21.58 -10.94
C GLU A 2 0.66 -21.74 -9.51
N ILE A 3 -0.05 -21.15 -8.54
CA ILE A 3 0.21 -21.41 -7.11
C ILE A 3 -0.49 -22.72 -6.75
N THR A 4 0.27 -23.78 -6.51
CA THR A 4 -0.27 -25.11 -6.19
C THR A 4 -0.37 -25.37 -4.70
N SER A 5 0.30 -24.57 -3.87
CA SER A 5 0.25 -24.70 -2.41
C SER A 5 0.53 -23.38 -1.72
N ASN A 6 -0.23 -23.09 -0.68
CA ASN A 6 -0.02 -21.98 0.24
C ASN A 6 -0.35 -22.43 1.66
N THR A 7 0.67 -22.54 2.53
CA THR A 7 0.51 -23.01 3.92
C THR A 7 0.48 -21.87 4.95
N THR A 8 0.49 -20.62 4.50
CA THR A 8 0.73 -19.44 5.36
C THR A 8 -0.54 -18.86 5.99
N GLY A 9 -1.72 -19.22 5.47
CA GLY A 9 -3.00 -18.57 5.82
C GLY A 9 -3.18 -17.18 5.18
N LEU A 10 -2.17 -16.64 4.50
CA LEU A 10 -2.25 -15.38 3.77
C LEU A 10 -2.97 -15.56 2.43
N GLN A 11 -3.52 -14.48 1.89
CA GLN A 11 -3.91 -14.43 0.48
C GLN A 11 -2.67 -14.47 -0.40
N ALA A 12 -2.75 -15.14 -1.54
CA ALA A 12 -1.64 -15.22 -2.49
C ALA A 12 -2.14 -15.10 -3.92
N GLY A 13 -1.40 -14.36 -4.73
CA GLY A 13 -1.69 -14.18 -6.14
C GLY A 13 -0.40 -14.00 -6.93
N LEU A 14 -0.51 -14.17 -8.24
CA LEU A 14 0.60 -13.97 -9.15
C LEU A 14 0.19 -13.08 -10.31
N SER A 15 1.17 -12.38 -10.88
CA SER A 15 1.03 -11.62 -12.11
C SER A 15 2.31 -11.75 -12.94
N VAL A 16 2.25 -11.27 -14.19
CA VAL A 16 3.45 -11.09 -15.03
C VAL A 16 3.70 -9.59 -15.16
N ALA A 17 4.92 -9.17 -14.92
CA ALA A 17 5.36 -7.80 -15.10
C ALA A 17 6.69 -7.77 -15.87
N THR A 18 6.83 -6.84 -16.80
CA THR A 18 8.03 -6.70 -17.62
C THR A 18 8.95 -5.64 -17.01
N ASP A 19 10.24 -5.94 -16.90
CA ASP A 19 11.23 -4.97 -16.45
C ASP A 19 11.70 -4.03 -17.57
N LYS A 20 12.49 -3.02 -17.22
CA LYS A 20 13.07 -2.07 -18.19
C LYS A 20 14.02 -2.70 -19.20
N GLY A 21 14.48 -3.93 -18.97
CA GLY A 21 15.29 -4.73 -19.89
C GLY A 21 14.45 -5.63 -20.79
N ALA A 22 13.14 -5.39 -20.87
CA ALA A 22 12.17 -6.19 -21.62
C ALA A 22 12.14 -7.68 -21.21
N ARG A 23 12.43 -7.97 -19.93
CA ARG A 23 12.32 -9.33 -19.39
C ARG A 23 11.05 -9.43 -18.56
N ASP A 24 10.23 -10.42 -18.89
CA ASP A 24 9.07 -10.75 -18.09
C ASP A 24 9.48 -11.41 -16.79
N HIS A 25 8.78 -11.09 -15.70
CA HIS A 25 8.94 -11.70 -14.39
C HIS A 25 7.61 -12.27 -13.94
N CYS A 26 7.66 -13.42 -13.26
CA CYS A 26 6.55 -13.88 -12.44
C CYS A 26 6.66 -13.17 -11.09
N VAL A 27 5.70 -12.31 -10.80
CA VAL A 27 5.57 -11.64 -9.52
C VAL A 27 4.60 -12.42 -8.67
N VAL A 28 4.96 -12.70 -7.42
CA VAL A 28 4.09 -13.28 -6.40
C VAL A 28 3.88 -12.25 -5.31
N ALA A 29 2.62 -11.94 -5.02
CA ALA A 29 2.20 -11.09 -3.91
C ALA A 29 1.50 -11.94 -2.86
N LEU A 30 1.91 -11.79 -1.60
CA LEU A 30 1.28 -12.39 -0.42
C LEU A 30 0.68 -11.27 0.42
N LYS A 31 -0.59 -11.39 0.79
CA LYS A 31 -1.28 -10.38 1.59
C LYS A 31 -1.90 -10.99 2.83
N GLY A 32 -1.57 -10.39 3.97
CA GLY A 32 -2.17 -10.72 5.26
C GLY A 32 -2.96 -9.56 5.82
N THR A 33 -4.18 -9.82 6.29
CA THR A 33 -4.93 -8.92 7.14
C THR A 33 -4.73 -9.32 8.59
N PHE A 34 -4.31 -8.37 9.40
CA PHE A 34 -4.00 -8.57 10.82
C PHE A 34 -4.88 -7.66 11.67
N GLN A 35 -5.33 -8.17 12.80
CA GLN A 35 -5.91 -7.40 13.88
C GLN A 35 -4.81 -7.07 14.90
N THR A 36 -4.89 -5.89 15.51
CA THR A 36 -3.96 -5.47 16.56
C THR A 36 -4.68 -5.36 17.90
N ASN A 37 -4.00 -5.75 18.97
CA ASN A 37 -4.48 -5.54 20.33
C ASN A 37 -3.99 -4.19 20.90
N THR A 38 -4.36 -3.87 22.14
CA THR A 38 -3.98 -2.62 22.81
C THR A 38 -2.47 -2.45 23.03
N ARG A 39 -1.70 -3.54 23.00
CA ARG A 39 -0.23 -3.53 23.09
C ARG A 39 0.45 -3.44 21.71
N GLY A 40 -0.34 -3.49 20.64
CA GLY A 40 0.12 -3.51 19.27
C GLY A 40 0.49 -4.89 18.74
N GLU A 41 0.29 -5.97 19.50
CA GLU A 41 0.59 -7.31 19.01
C GLU A 41 -0.42 -7.66 17.91
N MET A 42 0.11 -8.08 16.76
CA MET A 42 -0.67 -8.36 15.57
C MET A 42 -0.94 -9.86 15.42
N THR A 43 -2.20 -10.22 15.26
CA THR A 43 -2.63 -11.59 14.96
C THR A 43 -3.33 -11.64 13.61
N LEU A 44 -3.16 -12.74 12.88
CA LEU A 44 -3.81 -12.91 11.58
C LEU A 44 -5.34 -12.91 11.79
N ALA A 45 -6.05 -12.05 11.07
CA ALA A 45 -7.50 -11.94 11.17
C ALA A 45 -8.18 -13.18 10.59
N THR A 46 -9.31 -13.60 11.17
CA THR A 46 -10.11 -14.71 10.64
C THR A 46 -10.61 -14.43 9.22
N GLU A 47 -11.04 -13.18 8.97
CA GLU A 47 -11.42 -12.72 7.65
C GLU A 47 -10.25 -11.97 6.99
N GLN A 48 -9.82 -12.44 5.83
CA GLN A 48 -8.73 -11.84 5.07
C GLN A 48 -9.29 -10.90 4.00
N ARG A 49 -8.70 -9.71 3.86
CA ARG A 49 -8.98 -8.81 2.73
C ARG A 49 -8.39 -9.42 1.46
N PRO A 50 -9.12 -9.39 0.33
CA PRO A 50 -8.61 -9.91 -0.93
C PRO A 50 -7.42 -9.07 -1.43
N LEU A 51 -6.66 -9.65 -2.36
CA LEU A 51 -5.68 -8.91 -3.15
C LEU A 51 -6.40 -7.89 -4.04
N VAL A 52 -5.84 -6.69 -4.09
CA VAL A 52 -6.35 -5.59 -4.92
C VAL A 52 -5.72 -5.73 -6.30
N THR A 53 -6.54 -5.97 -7.32
CA THR A 53 -6.09 -6.25 -8.70
C THR A 53 -6.11 -5.01 -9.59
N ALA A 54 -6.80 -3.96 -9.17
CA ALA A 54 -6.85 -2.64 -9.79
C ALA A 54 -7.01 -1.58 -8.69
N ASP A 55 -6.49 -0.37 -8.91
CA ASP A 55 -6.56 0.70 -7.92
C ASP A 55 -8.02 0.99 -7.53
N GLU A 56 -8.34 0.89 -6.24
CA GLU A 56 -9.65 1.20 -5.67
C GLU A 56 -9.64 2.64 -5.16
N HIS A 57 -10.58 3.46 -5.63
CA HIS A 57 -10.68 4.88 -5.28
C HIS A 57 -11.73 5.14 -4.19
N TYR A 58 -11.61 6.25 -3.47
CA TYR A 58 -12.65 6.68 -2.52
C TYR A 58 -13.99 7.04 -3.19
N GLY A 59 -13.93 7.48 -4.46
CA GLY A 59 -15.07 7.78 -5.30
C GLY A 59 -14.75 7.49 -6.76
N ASN A 60 -15.12 8.41 -7.65
CA ASN A 60 -14.87 8.23 -9.09
C ASN A 60 -13.35 8.27 -9.40
N PRO A 61 -12.85 7.32 -10.22
CA PRO A 61 -11.49 7.41 -10.75
C PRO A 61 -11.24 8.74 -11.46
N GLY A 62 -10.06 9.34 -11.25
CA GLY A 62 -9.66 10.62 -11.85
C GLY A 62 -10.09 11.87 -11.07
N SER A 63 -11.12 11.78 -10.21
CA SER A 63 -11.55 12.90 -9.36
C SER A 63 -11.48 12.59 -7.86
N SER A 64 -10.95 11.42 -7.48
CA SER A 64 -10.72 11.03 -6.10
C SER A 64 -9.40 10.28 -5.96
N SER A 65 -8.83 10.33 -4.76
CA SER A 65 -7.60 9.68 -4.38
C SER A 65 -7.77 8.16 -4.29
N VAL A 66 -6.67 7.44 -4.47
CA VAL A 66 -6.63 5.97 -4.36
C VAL A 66 -6.74 5.59 -2.89
N ARG A 67 -7.73 4.76 -2.57
CA ARG A 67 -7.94 4.17 -1.24
C ARG A 67 -7.07 2.94 -1.03
N TYR A 68 -7.07 2.00 -1.98
CA TYR A 68 -6.16 0.86 -2.00
C TYR A 68 -5.53 0.73 -3.38
N GLU A 69 -4.20 0.70 -3.43
CA GLU A 69 -3.48 0.51 -4.69
C GLU A 69 -3.43 -0.98 -5.07
N CYS A 70 -3.33 -1.25 -6.37
CA CYS A 70 -3.05 -2.58 -6.90
C CYS A 70 -1.82 -3.24 -6.21
N ASP A 71 -2.01 -4.47 -5.74
CA ASP A 71 -1.00 -5.28 -5.04
C ASP A 71 0.03 -5.88 -6.02
N PHE A 72 -0.14 -5.68 -7.33
CA PHE A 72 0.69 -6.27 -8.38
C PHE A 72 1.50 -5.20 -9.11
N VAL A 73 2.77 -5.05 -8.71
CA VAL A 73 3.82 -4.30 -9.39
C VAL A 73 5.08 -5.16 -9.43
N LEU A 74 6.05 -4.85 -10.29
CA LEU A 74 7.27 -5.68 -10.38
C LEU A 74 8.03 -5.72 -9.05
N GLU A 75 8.28 -4.54 -8.49
CA GLU A 75 8.99 -4.36 -7.24
C GLU A 75 8.68 -2.98 -6.64
N LYS A 76 8.92 -2.86 -5.33
CA LYS A 76 8.93 -1.62 -4.58
C LYS A 76 10.25 -1.52 -3.83
N PRO A 77 11.10 -0.51 -4.09
CA PRO A 77 12.43 -0.44 -3.47
C PRO A 77 12.40 -0.18 -1.96
N LEU A 78 11.25 0.25 -1.41
CA LEU A 78 11.06 0.60 -0.01
C LEU A 78 9.69 0.09 0.49
N THR A 79 9.48 0.05 1.80
CA THR A 79 8.14 -0.17 2.40
C THR A 79 7.34 1.12 2.41
N ASP A 80 6.20 1.10 1.75
CA ASP A 80 5.16 2.13 1.86
C ASP A 80 4.34 1.91 3.14
N VAL A 81 4.20 2.95 3.98
CA VAL A 81 3.24 2.95 5.10
C VAL A 81 2.11 3.94 4.80
N ILE A 82 0.88 3.43 4.74
CA ILE A 82 -0.30 4.15 4.26
C ILE A 82 -1.39 4.06 5.33
N VAL A 83 -2.15 5.13 5.53
CA VAL A 83 -3.31 5.12 6.43
C VAL A 83 -4.58 5.33 5.62
N VAL A 84 -5.52 4.39 5.78
CA VAL A 84 -6.90 4.48 5.30
C VAL A 84 -7.79 4.71 6.50
N GLY A 85 -8.29 5.94 6.67
CA GLY A 85 -9.08 6.27 7.85
C GLY A 85 -9.54 7.72 7.92
N SER A 86 -9.79 8.15 9.15
CA SER A 86 -10.28 9.49 9.46
C SER A 86 -9.58 10.00 10.72
N ALA A 87 -9.46 11.31 10.86
CA ALA A 87 -9.22 11.97 12.13
C ALA A 87 -10.46 11.79 13.00
N VAL A 88 -10.31 11.28 14.22
CA VAL A 88 -11.41 10.99 15.14
C VAL A 88 -11.13 11.70 16.46
N ALA A 89 -12.04 12.58 16.85
CA ALA A 89 -11.96 13.32 18.09
C ALA A 89 -12.22 12.39 19.29
N PRO A 90 -11.39 12.48 20.35
CA PRO A 90 -11.49 11.58 21.50
C PRO A 90 -12.81 11.77 22.25
N GLY A 91 -13.38 10.67 22.74
CA GLY A 91 -14.60 10.69 23.57
C GLY A 91 -15.84 11.25 22.86
N SER A 92 -15.87 11.21 21.52
CA SER A 92 -16.96 11.78 20.69
C SER A 92 -17.21 13.27 20.94
N GLN A 93 -16.22 14.00 21.46
CA GLN A 93 -16.34 15.44 21.69
C GLN A 93 -16.14 16.21 20.39
N ARG A 94 -17.02 17.18 20.12
CA ARG A 94 -16.87 18.05 18.96
C ARG A 94 -15.66 18.97 19.13
N VAL A 95 -14.72 18.89 18.22
CA VAL A 95 -13.54 19.77 18.14
C VAL A 95 -13.55 20.54 16.84
N THR A 96 -12.91 21.70 16.79
CA THR A 96 -12.78 22.47 15.55
C THR A 96 -11.43 22.26 14.87
N VAL A 97 -10.44 21.78 15.64
CA VAL A 97 -9.09 21.43 15.18
C VAL A 97 -8.61 20.20 15.94
N LEU A 98 -7.99 19.25 15.24
CA LEU A 98 -7.47 18.02 15.81
C LEU A 98 -6.08 17.70 15.23
N PRO A 99 -5.02 17.64 16.06
CA PRO A 99 -3.75 17.11 15.60
C PRO A 99 -3.86 15.59 15.41
N VAL A 100 -3.38 15.07 14.29
CA VAL A 100 -3.22 13.63 14.06
C VAL A 100 -1.76 13.29 13.84
N ARG A 101 -1.34 12.11 14.29
CA ARG A 101 0.06 11.67 14.18
C ARG A 101 0.16 10.25 13.68
N LEU A 102 0.99 10.05 12.66
CA LEU A 102 1.56 8.76 12.31
C LEU A 102 3.00 8.73 12.84
N GLU A 103 3.34 7.70 13.61
CA GLU A 103 4.69 7.46 14.10
C GLU A 103 5.14 6.07 13.68
N VAL A 104 6.28 5.97 13.01
CA VAL A 104 6.83 4.71 12.50
C VAL A 104 8.30 4.66 12.90
N GLN A 105 8.66 3.71 13.77
CA GLN A 105 10.04 3.56 14.26
C GLN A 105 10.67 4.88 14.75
N GLY A 106 9.89 5.70 15.47
CA GLY A 106 10.31 7.00 16.01
C GLY A 106 10.28 8.17 15.01
N ARG A 107 10.13 7.93 13.70
CA ARG A 107 9.84 9.00 12.74
C ARG A 107 8.38 9.40 12.88
N THR A 108 8.12 10.71 13.00
CA THR A 108 6.76 11.25 13.16
C THR A 108 6.33 12.08 11.97
N LYS A 109 5.04 11.97 11.63
CA LYS A 109 4.34 12.85 10.70
C LYS A 109 3.10 13.40 11.40
N ASP A 110 3.13 14.70 11.65
CA ASP A 110 2.06 15.43 12.33
C ASP A 110 1.26 16.26 11.33
N LEU A 111 -0.05 16.02 11.28
CA LEU A 111 -0.98 16.83 10.52
C LEU A 111 -1.94 17.58 11.46
N MET A 112 -2.36 18.76 11.06
CA MET A 112 -3.44 19.51 11.70
C MET A 112 -4.70 19.36 10.86
N VAL A 113 -5.75 18.81 11.46
CA VAL A 113 -7.04 18.59 10.80
C VAL A 113 -8.04 19.60 11.33
N TYR A 114 -8.47 20.51 10.47
CA TYR A 114 -9.45 21.52 10.75
C TYR A 114 -10.84 21.04 10.33
N GLY A 115 -11.85 21.47 11.06
CA GLY A 115 -13.23 21.37 10.58
C GLY A 115 -13.44 22.19 9.31
N GLU A 116 -14.60 22.03 8.69
CA GLU A 116 -14.92 22.73 7.44
C GLU A 116 -14.72 24.23 7.59
N ARG A 117 -14.03 24.81 6.61
CA ARG A 117 -13.72 26.23 6.49
C ARG A 117 -14.03 26.70 5.09
N ARG A 118 -14.42 27.96 4.98
CA ARG A 118 -14.60 28.65 3.69
C ARG A 118 -13.85 29.95 3.68
N TRP A 119 -13.49 30.41 2.50
CA TRP A 119 -12.96 31.74 2.31
C TRP A 119 -14.08 32.79 2.46
N GLU A 120 -13.92 33.74 3.35
CA GLU A 120 -14.88 34.81 3.64
C GLU A 120 -14.30 36.19 3.27
N ARG A 121 -15.19 37.11 2.90
CA ARG A 121 -14.81 38.49 2.65
C ARG A 121 -14.56 39.21 3.97
N SER A 122 -13.46 39.94 4.04
CA SER A 122 -13.09 40.81 5.15
C SER A 122 -12.69 42.20 4.66
N LEU A 123 -12.56 43.15 5.58
CA LEU A 123 -12.07 44.51 5.28
C LEU A 123 -10.66 44.53 4.65
N ARG A 124 -9.84 43.49 4.90
CA ARG A 124 -8.45 43.38 4.42
C ARG A 124 -8.27 42.29 3.35
N GLY A 125 -9.34 41.91 2.65
CA GLY A 125 -9.29 40.91 1.59
C GLY A 125 -10.08 39.64 1.95
N VAL A 126 -9.52 38.48 1.63
CA VAL A 126 -10.18 37.18 1.83
C VAL A 126 -9.48 36.41 2.95
N VAL A 127 -10.24 35.95 3.94
CA VAL A 127 -9.73 35.24 5.13
C VAL A 127 -10.46 33.92 5.33
N ALA A 128 -9.82 32.94 5.95
CA ALA A 128 -10.51 31.69 6.28
C ALA A 128 -11.53 31.92 7.40
N SER A 129 -12.72 31.34 7.27
CA SER A 129 -13.73 31.29 8.32
C SER A 129 -13.20 30.56 9.56
N LYS A 130 -13.88 30.73 10.70
CA LYS A 130 -13.66 29.82 11.83
C LYS A 130 -14.04 28.39 11.42
N PRO A 131 -13.24 27.38 11.78
CA PRO A 131 -13.55 25.98 11.48
C PRO A 131 -14.82 25.52 12.19
N LEU A 132 -15.70 24.84 11.46
CA LEU A 132 -16.90 24.22 12.04
C LEU A 132 -16.54 23.03 12.95
N PRO A 133 -17.28 22.77 14.04
CA PRO A 133 -17.00 21.64 14.91
C PRO A 133 -17.29 20.29 14.22
N PHE A 134 -16.38 19.33 14.35
CA PHE A 134 -16.49 17.97 13.84
C PHE A 134 -16.13 16.93 14.93
N ILE A 135 -16.62 15.70 14.74
CA ILE A 135 -16.18 14.52 15.53
C ILE A 135 -15.25 13.66 14.70
N LYS A 136 -15.54 13.53 13.40
CA LYS A 136 -14.78 12.72 12.45
C LYS A 136 -14.55 13.48 11.15
N MET A 137 -13.33 13.42 10.62
CA MET A 137 -12.94 14.03 9.33
C MET A 137 -12.10 13.04 8.52
N PRO A 138 -12.46 12.72 7.26
CA PRO A 138 -11.67 11.81 6.43
C PRO A 138 -10.21 12.28 6.26
N LEU A 139 -9.26 11.35 6.21
CA LEU A 139 -7.84 11.66 5.96
C LEU A 139 -7.49 11.40 4.49
N THR A 140 -8.11 12.15 3.59
CA THR A 140 -7.97 11.95 2.14
C THR A 140 -7.36 13.18 1.47
N PHE A 141 -6.72 13.00 0.31
CA PHE A 141 -6.00 14.07 -0.37
C PHE A 141 -6.92 15.15 -0.96
N GLU A 142 -8.19 14.84 -1.17
CA GLU A 142 -9.25 15.79 -1.58
C GLU A 142 -9.36 16.95 -0.58
N LEU A 143 -9.13 16.66 0.71
CA LEU A 143 -9.21 17.62 1.81
C LEU A 143 -7.86 18.31 2.09
N ALA A 144 -6.83 18.02 1.31
CA ALA A 144 -5.52 18.66 1.41
C ALA A 144 -5.34 19.73 0.34
N PHE A 145 -4.29 20.55 0.47
CA PHE A 145 -3.93 21.53 -0.56
C PHE A 145 -3.70 20.84 -1.91
N GLY A 146 -4.28 21.39 -2.98
CA GLY A 146 -4.18 20.85 -4.33
C GLY A 146 -5.34 21.26 -5.24
N GLY A 147 -5.56 20.46 -6.27
CA GLY A 147 -6.66 20.60 -7.20
C GLY A 147 -6.28 21.39 -8.45
N GLN A 148 -7.30 22.00 -9.06
CA GLN A 148 -7.18 22.72 -10.32
C GLN A 148 -7.85 24.08 -10.28
N ASP A 149 -7.40 24.97 -11.16
CA ASP A 149 -8.02 26.25 -11.46
C ASP A 149 -8.33 26.32 -12.96
N ASP A 150 -9.62 26.26 -13.25
CA ASP A 150 -10.26 26.29 -14.56
C ASP A 150 -10.90 27.65 -14.87
N SER A 151 -10.65 28.68 -14.05
CA SER A 151 -11.33 29.98 -14.17
C SER A 151 -11.04 30.76 -15.46
N ARG A 152 -10.05 30.32 -16.24
CA ARG A 152 -9.71 30.86 -17.56
C ARG A 152 -10.30 30.04 -18.73
N GLY A 153 -11.16 29.07 -18.43
CA GLY A 153 -11.81 28.21 -19.43
C GLY A 153 -11.05 26.90 -19.70
N ALA A 154 -11.69 25.99 -20.44
CA ALA A 154 -11.25 24.61 -20.60
C ALA A 154 -9.86 24.41 -21.23
N GLY A 155 -9.38 25.37 -22.03
CA GLY A 155 -8.04 25.33 -22.65
C GLY A 155 -6.91 25.88 -21.76
N HIS A 156 -7.23 26.41 -20.58
CA HIS A 156 -6.29 27.11 -19.70
C HIS A 156 -6.37 26.61 -18.25
N VAL A 157 -6.77 25.35 -18.07
CA VAL A 157 -6.78 24.70 -16.76
C VAL A 157 -5.35 24.53 -16.28
N VAL A 158 -5.09 25.03 -15.07
CA VAL A 158 -3.83 24.80 -14.37
C VAL A 158 -4.08 23.92 -13.17
N VAL A 159 -3.15 23.03 -12.87
CA VAL A 159 -3.28 22.04 -11.79
C VAL A 159 -2.14 22.21 -10.79
N GLU A 160 -2.38 21.84 -9.55
CA GLU A 160 -1.32 21.58 -8.57
C GLU A 160 -0.82 20.15 -8.80
N PRO A 161 0.33 19.96 -9.49
CA PRO A 161 0.72 18.64 -9.97
C PRO A 161 1.05 17.67 -8.83
N ARG A 162 1.31 18.17 -7.61
CA ARG A 162 1.58 17.32 -6.43
C ARG A 162 0.32 16.67 -5.86
N ASN A 163 -0.86 17.22 -6.12
CA ASN A 163 -2.15 16.67 -5.68
C ASN A 163 -3.27 17.15 -6.61
N LEU A 164 -3.59 16.37 -7.64
CA LEU A 164 -4.55 16.76 -8.68
C LEU A 164 -6.01 16.80 -8.19
N VAL A 165 -6.33 16.11 -7.10
CA VAL A 165 -7.72 15.96 -6.60
C VAL A 165 -7.99 16.80 -5.36
N GLY A 166 -6.99 17.52 -4.85
CA GLY A 166 -7.10 18.37 -3.67
C GLY A 166 -7.95 19.62 -3.88
N MET A 167 -7.85 20.55 -2.93
CA MET A 167 -8.55 21.83 -2.98
C MET A 167 -7.66 23.01 -2.59
N GLY A 168 -8.13 24.23 -2.83
CA GLY A 168 -7.43 25.46 -2.44
C GLY A 168 -6.38 25.97 -3.43
N PHE A 169 -6.10 25.26 -4.53
CA PHE A 169 -5.23 25.77 -5.60
C PHE A 169 -5.98 26.77 -6.50
N HIS A 170 -5.73 28.07 -6.27
CA HIS A 170 -6.40 29.16 -6.99
C HIS A 170 -5.39 30.21 -7.50
N PRO A 171 -4.51 29.89 -8.47
CA PRO A 171 -3.55 30.85 -9.04
C PRO A 171 -4.17 31.98 -9.87
N HIS A 172 -5.33 31.78 -10.48
CA HIS A 172 -5.90 32.72 -11.44
C HIS A 172 -7.28 33.26 -11.04
N ARG A 173 -8.01 32.56 -10.16
CA ARG A 173 -9.29 33.05 -9.62
C ARG A 173 -9.14 34.42 -8.96
N SER A 174 -10.10 35.31 -9.19
CA SER A 174 -10.20 36.59 -8.50
C SER A 174 -10.65 36.38 -7.05
N ALA A 175 -10.43 37.36 -6.17
CA ALA A 175 -10.91 37.29 -4.79
C ALA A 175 -12.43 37.05 -4.72
N ALA A 176 -13.21 37.62 -5.65
CA ALA A 176 -14.65 37.41 -5.72
C ALA A 176 -15.04 35.96 -6.05
N LEU A 177 -14.27 35.27 -6.90
CA LEU A 177 -14.48 33.87 -7.26
C LEU A 177 -13.95 32.87 -6.22
N ILE A 178 -13.12 33.35 -5.27
CA ILE A 178 -12.59 32.55 -4.16
C ILE A 178 -13.51 32.60 -2.94
N VAL A 179 -14.23 33.71 -2.72
CA VAL A 179 -15.19 33.78 -1.61
C VAL A 179 -16.21 32.63 -1.71
N ASN A 180 -16.48 32.00 -0.56
CA ASN A 180 -17.29 30.80 -0.37
C ASN A 180 -16.68 29.49 -0.90
N THR A 181 -15.51 29.48 -1.53
CA THR A 181 -14.81 28.22 -1.82
C THR A 181 -14.22 27.62 -0.56
N HIS A 182 -14.00 26.30 -0.57
CA HIS A 182 -13.48 25.56 0.57
C HIS A 182 -11.99 25.86 0.82
N VAL A 183 -11.61 25.92 2.10
CA VAL A 183 -10.21 25.90 2.53
C VAL A 183 -9.84 24.44 2.82
N PRO A 184 -8.65 23.94 2.42
CA PRO A 184 -8.22 22.58 2.76
C PRO A 184 -8.38 22.31 4.26
N ASN A 185 -8.84 21.12 4.63
CA ASN A 185 -9.00 20.73 6.03
C ASN A 185 -7.72 20.15 6.62
N ILE A 186 -6.84 19.58 5.80
CA ILE A 186 -5.64 18.88 6.23
C ILE A 186 -4.42 19.73 5.90
N GLU A 187 -3.68 20.09 6.94
CA GLU A 187 -2.48 20.90 6.84
C GLU A 187 -1.30 20.18 7.52
N ARG A 188 -0.08 20.48 7.09
CA ARG A 188 1.12 20.05 7.83
C ARG A 188 1.23 20.87 9.10
N ARG A 189 1.62 20.24 10.22
CA ARG A 189 1.84 20.97 11.46
C ARG A 189 2.90 22.07 11.28
N GLY A 190 2.52 23.32 11.61
CA GLY A 190 3.39 24.49 11.50
C GLY A 190 3.37 25.19 10.13
N ASP A 191 2.60 24.69 9.17
CA ASP A 191 2.44 25.28 7.83
C ASP A 191 0.96 25.60 7.59
N THR A 192 0.46 26.62 8.31
CA THR A 192 -0.96 26.95 8.34
C THR A 192 -1.38 27.79 7.14
N ILE A 193 -2.52 27.43 6.53
CA ILE A 193 -3.09 28.17 5.41
C ILE A 193 -3.68 29.48 5.92
N SER A 194 -3.06 30.59 5.52
CA SER A 194 -3.44 31.94 5.96
C SER A 194 -4.10 32.75 4.85
N SER A 195 -3.77 32.43 3.59
CA SER A 195 -4.18 33.15 2.40
C SER A 195 -4.54 32.19 1.27
N PRO A 196 -5.52 32.53 0.42
CA PRO A 196 -5.86 31.71 -0.75
C PRO A 196 -4.78 31.71 -1.83
N ARG A 197 -3.72 32.52 -1.65
CA ARG A 197 -2.56 32.57 -2.55
C ARG A 197 -1.38 31.75 -2.05
N ASP A 198 -1.47 31.17 -0.86
CA ASP A 198 -0.42 30.31 -0.32
C ASP A 198 -0.23 29.06 -1.23
N ARG A 199 0.98 28.49 -1.16
CA ARG A 199 1.39 27.33 -1.97
C ARG A 199 2.01 26.29 -1.04
N HIS A 200 1.15 25.53 -0.37
CA HIS A 200 1.57 24.53 0.60
C HIS A 200 1.90 23.20 -0.06
N GLU A 201 2.69 22.38 0.63
CA GLU A 201 2.83 20.97 0.27
C GLU A 201 1.54 20.22 0.63
N PRO A 202 0.99 19.37 -0.28
CA PRO A 202 -0.16 18.54 0.03
C PRO A 202 0.12 17.60 1.21
N ALA A 203 -0.65 17.75 2.28
CA ALA A 203 -0.53 16.94 3.49
C ALA A 203 -1.52 15.77 3.47
N GLY A 204 -1.03 14.53 3.56
CA GLY A 204 -1.88 13.35 3.62
C GLY A 204 -1.15 12.10 4.09
N LEU A 205 -1.90 11.07 4.46
CA LEU A 205 -1.36 9.77 4.91
C LEU A 205 -1.70 8.62 3.95
N GLY A 206 -2.56 8.87 2.96
CA GLY A 206 -3.04 7.89 1.97
C GLY A 206 -2.09 7.70 0.77
N CYS A 207 -2.59 7.07 -0.29
CA CYS A 207 -1.83 6.86 -1.53
C CYS A 207 -1.71 8.15 -2.36
N VAL A 208 -0.50 8.46 -2.82
CA VAL A 208 -0.22 9.46 -3.85
C VAL A 208 -0.58 8.87 -5.22
N GLY A 209 -1.35 9.60 -6.02
CA GLY A 209 -1.78 9.16 -7.35
C GLY A 209 -0.62 8.98 -8.35
N ARG A 210 -0.73 7.99 -9.24
CA ARG A 210 0.30 7.66 -10.25
C ARG A 210 0.62 8.82 -11.20
N ALA A 211 -0.37 9.64 -11.52
CA ALA A 211 -0.24 10.80 -12.40
C ALA A 211 0.26 12.06 -11.68
N TRP A 212 0.51 12.00 -10.36
CA TRP A 212 0.94 13.15 -9.58
C TRP A 212 2.46 13.28 -9.61
N GLN A 213 2.96 14.50 -9.52
CA GLN A 213 4.38 14.85 -9.61
C GLN A 213 5.32 13.94 -8.80
N PRO A 214 5.03 13.57 -7.53
CA PRO A 214 5.95 12.75 -6.75
C PRO A 214 6.18 11.35 -7.34
N ARG A 215 5.29 10.88 -8.22
CA ARG A 215 5.37 9.55 -8.85
C ARG A 215 5.62 9.64 -10.33
N VAL A 216 4.88 10.48 -11.06
CA VAL A 216 5.01 10.60 -12.52
C VAL A 216 6.41 11.04 -12.95
N ALA A 217 7.14 11.76 -12.09
CA ALA A 217 8.55 12.11 -12.31
C ALA A 217 9.49 10.88 -12.39
N HIS A 218 9.06 9.70 -11.92
CA HIS A 218 9.77 8.43 -12.01
C HIS A 218 9.27 7.54 -13.16
N GLY A 219 8.25 7.98 -13.90
CA GLY A 219 7.69 7.23 -15.03
C GLY A 219 8.61 7.13 -16.24
N GLY A 220 9.65 7.96 -16.30
CA GLY A 220 10.57 8.08 -17.43
C GLY A 220 10.02 8.92 -18.57
N THR A 221 10.79 9.00 -19.65
CA THR A 221 10.52 9.90 -20.79
C THR A 221 9.86 9.14 -21.95
N TYR A 222 8.64 9.55 -22.32
CA TYR A 222 7.84 8.98 -23.42
C TYR A 222 7.77 9.96 -24.60
N ASP A 223 8.90 10.19 -25.25
CA ASP A 223 9.03 11.08 -26.41
C ASP A 223 8.92 10.33 -27.76
N GLU A 224 9.22 11.03 -28.87
CA GLU A 224 9.20 10.45 -30.21
C GLU A 224 10.22 9.32 -30.38
N HIS A 225 11.41 9.45 -29.80
CA HIS A 225 12.41 8.38 -29.83
C HIS A 225 11.94 7.14 -29.06
N TRP A 226 11.33 7.31 -27.88
CA TRP A 226 10.69 6.18 -27.19
C TRP A 226 9.63 5.52 -28.07
N ARG A 227 8.79 6.31 -28.73
CA ARG A 227 7.70 5.80 -29.58
C ARG A 227 8.23 5.01 -30.77
N ASP A 228 9.30 5.47 -31.40
CA ASP A 228 9.80 4.90 -32.65
C ASP A 228 10.76 3.73 -32.41
N GLU A 229 11.50 3.71 -31.29
CA GLU A 229 12.57 2.73 -31.04
C GLU A 229 12.38 1.85 -29.79
N CYS A 230 11.61 2.29 -28.79
CA CYS A 230 11.48 1.58 -27.51
C CYS A 230 10.11 0.96 -27.27
N ALA A 231 9.04 1.53 -27.83
CA ALA A 231 7.68 1.05 -27.64
C ALA A 231 7.53 -0.42 -28.07
N PRO A 232 6.80 -1.26 -27.32
CA PRO A 232 5.93 -0.93 -26.18
C PRO A 232 6.59 -1.08 -24.79
N PHE A 233 7.93 -1.10 -24.70
CA PHE A 233 8.63 -1.32 -23.43
C PHE A 233 8.76 -0.04 -22.59
N LEU A 234 9.12 -0.20 -21.31
CA LEU A 234 9.40 0.92 -20.42
C LEU A 234 10.59 1.74 -20.94
N PRO A 235 10.59 3.07 -20.77
CA PRO A 235 11.70 3.91 -21.17
C PRO A 235 12.96 3.60 -20.32
N ALA A 236 14.14 3.88 -20.87
CA ALA A 236 15.41 3.54 -20.24
C ALA A 236 15.63 4.23 -18.88
N ASP A 237 15.05 5.42 -18.70
CA ASP A 237 15.07 6.24 -17.48
C ASP A 237 13.90 5.94 -16.52
N PHE A 238 13.09 4.91 -16.77
CA PHE A 238 12.09 4.45 -15.82
C PHE A 238 12.74 4.05 -14.49
N ASP A 239 12.15 4.53 -13.39
CA ASP A 239 12.62 4.27 -12.03
C ASP A 239 11.53 3.56 -11.23
N SER A 240 11.86 2.42 -10.60
CA SER A 240 10.90 1.61 -9.85
C SER A 240 10.29 2.34 -8.65
N ARG A 241 10.86 3.47 -8.22
CA ARG A 241 10.21 4.41 -7.29
C ARG A 241 8.86 4.93 -7.77
N TYR A 242 8.55 4.86 -9.07
CA TYR A 242 7.21 5.09 -9.63
C TYR A 242 6.13 4.24 -8.92
N HIS A 243 6.49 3.04 -8.47
CA HIS A 243 5.60 2.14 -7.77
C HIS A 243 5.41 2.47 -6.27
N GLN A 244 6.24 3.33 -5.66
CA GLN A 244 5.97 3.81 -4.30
C GLN A 244 4.76 4.73 -4.30
N CYS A 245 3.73 4.36 -3.54
CA CYS A 245 2.50 5.14 -3.45
C CYS A 245 2.35 5.87 -2.12
N ALA A 246 3.17 5.58 -1.11
CA ALA A 246 3.19 6.41 0.09
C ALA A 246 3.88 7.76 -0.21
N PRO A 247 3.43 8.87 0.42
CA PRO A 247 4.21 10.08 0.56
C PRO A 247 5.67 9.79 0.95
N VAL A 248 6.63 10.57 0.43
CA VAL A 248 8.07 10.33 0.62
C VAL A 248 8.47 10.19 2.08
N ASP A 249 7.84 10.96 2.98
CA ASP A 249 8.08 10.90 4.42
C ASP A 249 7.52 9.64 5.12
N GLN A 250 6.75 8.83 4.40
CA GLN A 250 6.16 7.55 4.82
C GLN A 250 6.74 6.34 4.08
N GLN A 251 7.87 6.52 3.38
CA GLN A 251 8.63 5.43 2.76
C GLN A 251 9.81 5.05 3.66
N PHE A 252 9.98 3.76 3.89
CA PHE A 252 10.96 3.21 4.84
C PHE A 252 11.78 2.08 4.24
N PRO A 253 12.98 1.78 4.75
CA PRO A 253 13.67 0.52 4.42
C PRO A 253 12.77 -0.69 4.68
N HIS A 254 12.95 -1.78 3.93
CA HIS A 254 12.10 -2.97 4.06
C HIS A 254 12.04 -3.50 5.49
N PHE A 255 10.83 -3.61 6.03
CA PHE A 255 10.59 -4.14 7.37
C PHE A 255 10.82 -5.64 7.43
N ARG A 256 11.30 -6.11 8.58
CA ARG A 256 11.63 -7.52 8.85
C ARG A 256 10.84 -8.12 10.01
N GLY A 257 10.13 -7.29 10.77
CA GLY A 257 9.40 -7.66 11.97
C GLY A 257 9.97 -6.97 13.22
N GLY A 258 9.08 -6.70 14.18
CA GLY A 258 9.37 -5.98 15.42
C GLY A 258 9.27 -4.46 15.30
N GLU A 259 9.18 -3.91 14.08
CA GLU A 259 8.96 -2.48 13.88
C GLU A 259 7.62 -2.05 14.50
N ARG A 260 7.62 -0.88 15.13
CA ARG A 260 6.47 -0.31 15.83
C ARG A 260 5.90 0.85 15.04
N ILE A 261 4.59 0.83 14.86
CA ILE A 261 3.81 1.90 14.27
C ILE A 261 2.74 2.34 15.28
N ARG A 262 2.50 3.64 15.35
CA ARG A 262 1.49 4.24 16.23
C ARG A 262 0.70 5.30 15.48
N CYS A 263 -0.62 5.20 15.57
CA CYS A 263 -1.58 6.13 14.98
C CYS A 263 -2.33 6.85 16.10
N VAL A 264 -2.30 8.19 16.12
CA VAL A 264 -2.94 9.00 17.16
C VAL A 264 -4.12 9.77 16.58
N HIS A 265 -5.26 9.73 17.29
CA HIS A 265 -6.52 10.37 16.90
C HIS A 265 -7.05 9.89 15.53
N MET A 266 -6.90 8.59 15.25
CA MET A 266 -7.39 7.95 14.03
C MET A 266 -8.39 6.81 14.32
N ALA A 267 -8.76 6.65 15.58
CA ALA A 267 -9.72 5.70 16.13
C ALA A 267 -10.47 6.36 17.30
N GLU A 268 -11.60 5.78 17.71
CA GLU A 268 -12.43 6.35 18.80
C GLU A 268 -11.72 6.31 20.15
N GLU A 269 -10.95 5.25 20.41
CA GLU A 269 -10.27 5.03 21.68
C GLU A 269 -8.75 5.00 21.52
N GLY A 270 -8.09 5.97 22.15
CA GLY A 270 -6.63 6.00 22.34
C GLY A 270 -5.81 5.99 21.04
N PRO A 271 -4.47 5.94 21.17
CA PRO A 271 -3.60 5.62 20.06
C PRO A 271 -3.70 4.13 19.69
N VAL A 272 -3.71 3.84 18.39
CA VAL A 272 -3.64 2.46 17.89
C VAL A 272 -2.19 2.10 17.64
N HIS A 273 -1.76 0.97 18.19
CA HIS A 273 -0.40 0.48 18.09
C HIS A 273 -0.35 -0.73 17.15
N TYR A 274 0.77 -0.90 16.45
CA TYR A 274 1.05 -2.06 15.62
C TYR A 274 2.51 -2.45 15.80
N VAL A 275 2.77 -3.73 16.01
CA VAL A 275 4.11 -4.33 16.02
C VAL A 275 4.15 -5.33 14.88
N ILE A 276 4.93 -5.01 13.84
CA ILE A 276 4.97 -5.78 12.61
C ILE A 276 5.43 -7.21 12.93
N PRO A 277 4.68 -8.25 12.51
CA PRO A 277 5.03 -9.63 12.82
C PRO A 277 6.29 -10.04 12.05
N THR A 278 7.12 -10.87 12.69
CA THR A 278 8.20 -11.58 12.01
C THR A 278 7.63 -12.85 11.38
N LEU A 279 7.57 -12.93 10.06
CA LEU A 279 7.05 -14.10 9.33
C LEU A 279 8.12 -14.72 8.44
N ASN A 280 8.22 -16.05 8.47
CA ASN A 280 9.01 -16.81 7.51
C ASN A 280 8.11 -17.22 6.33
N LEU A 281 8.27 -16.56 5.18
CA LEU A 281 7.41 -16.74 4.01
C LEU A 281 8.20 -17.27 2.79
N PRO A 282 8.81 -18.47 2.86
CA PRO A 282 9.56 -18.98 1.72
C PRO A 282 8.63 -19.19 0.51
N VAL A 283 9.03 -18.64 -0.65
CA VAL A 283 8.35 -18.84 -1.92
C VAL A 283 9.27 -19.63 -2.84
N ARG A 284 8.84 -20.83 -3.22
CA ARG A 284 9.59 -21.72 -4.11
C ARG A 284 8.96 -21.73 -5.50
N PHE A 285 9.75 -21.33 -6.48
CA PHE A 285 9.42 -21.38 -7.90
C PHE A 285 10.00 -22.66 -8.51
N ARG A 286 9.15 -23.56 -9.00
CA ARG A 286 9.56 -24.83 -9.60
C ARG A 286 9.63 -24.72 -11.11
N PHE A 287 10.86 -24.68 -11.61
CA PHE A 287 11.12 -24.76 -13.04
C PHE A 287 11.35 -26.21 -13.49
N LEU A 288 11.27 -26.45 -14.80
CA LEU A 288 11.58 -27.75 -15.40
C LEU A 288 12.99 -28.28 -15.08
N ASP A 289 13.95 -27.38 -14.86
CA ASP A 289 15.36 -27.69 -14.65
C ASP A 289 15.83 -27.44 -13.21
N GLY A 290 14.93 -27.03 -12.30
CA GLY A 290 15.28 -26.82 -10.90
C GLY A 290 14.31 -25.93 -10.12
N ASP A 291 14.45 -25.96 -8.80
CA ASP A 291 13.69 -25.11 -7.89
C ASP A 291 14.50 -23.84 -7.55
N LEU A 292 13.86 -22.67 -7.53
CA LEU A 292 14.43 -21.42 -7.03
C LEU A 292 13.67 -21.00 -5.77
N LEU A 293 14.40 -20.77 -4.67
CA LEU A 293 13.83 -20.29 -3.42
C LEU A 293 14.03 -18.77 -3.30
N ARG A 294 12.96 -18.07 -2.94
CA ARG A 294 12.97 -16.63 -2.65
C ARG A 294 12.29 -16.34 -1.32
N THR A 295 12.75 -15.29 -0.67
CA THR A 295 12.08 -14.68 0.47
C THR A 295 11.48 -13.37 0.00
N PRO A 296 10.16 -13.17 0.10
CA PRO A 296 9.51 -11.95 -0.30
C PRO A 296 9.77 -10.83 0.72
N VAL A 297 9.81 -9.60 0.23
CA VAL A 297 10.06 -8.39 1.03
C VAL A 297 8.73 -7.73 1.39
N LEU A 298 8.59 -7.25 2.63
CA LEU A 298 7.41 -6.48 3.04
C LEU A 298 7.53 -5.07 2.47
N ASP A 299 6.73 -4.76 1.46
CA ASP A 299 6.87 -3.49 0.72
C ASP A 299 5.66 -2.56 0.81
N THR A 300 4.53 -3.04 1.34
CA THR A 300 3.35 -2.20 1.55
C THR A 300 2.66 -2.57 2.86
N ILE A 301 2.37 -1.56 3.68
CA ILE A 301 1.62 -1.65 4.93
C ILE A 301 0.48 -0.63 4.86
N THR A 302 -0.75 -1.13 4.83
CA THR A 302 -1.95 -0.29 4.86
C THR A 302 -2.64 -0.43 6.20
N LEU A 303 -2.76 0.66 6.94
CA LEU A 303 -3.35 0.71 8.27
C LEU A 303 -4.79 1.20 8.21
N GLU A 304 -5.68 0.55 8.95
CA GLU A 304 -7.04 1.00 9.22
C GLU A 304 -7.23 1.18 10.72
N PRO A 305 -6.73 2.28 11.32
CA PRO A 305 -6.69 2.42 12.78
C PRO A 305 -8.06 2.33 13.43
N HIS A 306 -9.07 2.95 12.82
CA HIS A 306 -10.46 2.90 13.26
C HIS A 306 -11.07 1.49 13.34
N LEU A 307 -10.46 0.48 12.70
CA LEU A 307 -10.87 -0.93 12.78
C LEU A 307 -9.85 -1.80 13.54
N GLY A 308 -8.72 -1.22 13.98
CA GLY A 308 -7.61 -1.97 14.54
C GLY A 308 -7.00 -2.96 13.53
N LEU A 309 -7.12 -2.71 12.22
CA LEU A 309 -6.61 -3.59 11.18
C LEU A 309 -5.34 -3.04 10.53
N ALA A 310 -4.53 -3.96 10.02
CA ALA A 310 -3.44 -3.67 9.10
C ALA A 310 -3.36 -4.75 8.02
N MET A 311 -3.18 -4.31 6.76
CA MET A 311 -2.90 -5.19 5.64
C MET A 311 -1.42 -5.07 5.26
N LEU A 312 -0.72 -6.20 5.26
CA LEU A 312 0.70 -6.29 4.95
C LEU A 312 0.87 -7.06 3.65
N VAL A 313 1.65 -6.52 2.72
CA VAL A 313 1.92 -7.13 1.41
C VAL A 313 3.41 -7.44 1.29
N TRP A 314 3.71 -8.73 1.13
CA TRP A 314 5.05 -9.20 0.80
C TRP A 314 5.13 -9.54 -0.67
N ARG A 315 6.23 -9.16 -1.32
CA ARG A 315 6.41 -9.37 -2.76
C ARG A 315 7.75 -10.02 -3.09
N THR A 316 7.73 -10.90 -4.07
CA THR A 316 8.94 -11.42 -4.70
C THR A 316 8.70 -11.69 -6.17
N SER A 317 9.78 -11.73 -6.95
CA SER A 317 9.71 -12.02 -8.37
C SER A 317 10.87 -12.88 -8.84
N VAL A 318 10.65 -13.57 -9.95
CA VAL A 318 11.69 -14.29 -10.68
C VAL A 318 11.54 -14.03 -12.18
N PRO A 319 12.65 -13.85 -12.92
CA PRO A 319 12.58 -13.68 -14.35
C PRO A 319 12.01 -14.95 -15.00
N LEU A 320 11.01 -14.76 -15.85
CA LEU A 320 10.51 -15.79 -16.74
C LEU A 320 11.55 -16.04 -17.82
N ARG A 321 11.70 -17.31 -18.18
CA ARG A 321 12.63 -17.76 -19.21
C ARG A 321 11.91 -17.76 -20.55
N LYS A 322 12.66 -17.99 -21.65
CA LYS A 322 12.14 -18.01 -23.03
C LYS A 322 10.84 -18.82 -23.23
N LYS A 323 10.60 -19.85 -22.41
CA LYS A 323 9.33 -20.60 -22.38
C LYS A 323 8.59 -20.27 -21.09
N LEU A 324 7.43 -19.62 -21.18
CA LEU A 324 6.55 -19.37 -20.03
C LEU A 324 6.15 -20.67 -19.30
N THR A 325 6.06 -21.78 -20.03
CA THR A 325 5.78 -23.12 -19.50
C THR A 325 6.94 -23.72 -18.69
N ALA A 326 8.12 -23.08 -18.67
CA ALA A 326 9.23 -23.55 -17.86
C ALA A 326 8.92 -23.48 -16.37
N LEU A 327 8.18 -22.45 -15.92
CA LEU A 327 7.70 -22.34 -14.55
C LEU A 327 6.40 -23.16 -14.40
N ARG A 328 6.54 -24.31 -13.73
CA ARG A 328 5.45 -25.25 -13.53
C ARG A 328 4.56 -24.81 -12.37
N GLU A 329 5.17 -24.65 -11.20
CA GLU A 329 4.46 -24.52 -9.94
C GLU A 329 5.10 -23.48 -9.03
N ILE A 330 4.30 -22.87 -8.17
CA ILE A 330 4.73 -21.98 -7.10
C ILE A 330 4.19 -22.53 -5.78
N LEU A 331 5.09 -22.71 -4.81
CA LEU A 331 4.78 -23.22 -3.48
C LEU A 331 5.12 -22.14 -2.46
N ILE A 332 4.15 -21.78 -1.61
CA ILE A 332 4.27 -20.71 -0.63
C ILE A 332 4.19 -21.28 0.78
N GLY A 333 5.09 -20.82 1.64
CA GLY A 333 5.17 -21.21 3.04
C GLY A 333 6.05 -22.42 3.26
N GLU A 334 6.24 -22.76 4.54
CA GLU A 334 7.03 -23.92 4.90
C GLU A 334 6.39 -25.18 4.32
N ARG A 335 7.23 -26.10 3.82
CA ARG A 335 6.73 -27.44 3.59
C ARG A 335 6.34 -28.00 4.94
N PRO A 336 5.18 -28.66 5.08
CA PRO A 336 5.01 -29.60 6.17
C PRO A 336 6.27 -30.46 6.17
N ALA A 337 6.97 -30.53 7.31
CA ALA A 337 8.10 -31.43 7.44
C ALA A 337 7.58 -32.79 7.00
N ARG A 338 8.00 -33.26 5.82
CA ARG A 338 7.72 -34.62 5.41
C ARG A 338 8.42 -35.43 6.46
N THR A 339 7.68 -36.00 7.41
CA THR A 339 8.22 -37.07 8.22
C THR A 339 8.80 -38.05 7.21
N ALA A 340 10.02 -38.52 7.45
CA ALA A 340 10.67 -39.47 6.54
C ALA A 340 9.76 -40.67 6.24
N SER A 341 8.75 -40.93 7.08
CA SER A 341 7.74 -41.96 6.90
C SER A 341 6.60 -41.64 5.93
N THR A 342 6.33 -40.42 5.47
CA THR A 342 5.12 -40.19 4.64
C THR A 342 5.31 -40.69 3.20
N PRO A 343 4.46 -41.63 2.70
CA PRO A 343 4.53 -42.10 1.32
C PRO A 343 4.40 -40.97 0.29
N LEU A 344 5.17 -41.02 -0.79
CA LEU A 344 5.02 -40.19 -1.99
C LEU A 344 3.68 -40.39 -2.71
N GLY A 345 3.00 -41.52 -2.46
CA GLY A 345 1.76 -41.92 -3.12
C GLY A 345 1.58 -43.44 -2.99
N HIS A 346 0.59 -44.00 -3.68
CA HIS A 346 0.37 -45.45 -3.74
C HIS A 346 0.46 -45.93 -5.19
N ARG A 347 1.16 -47.05 -5.42
CA ARG A 347 1.21 -47.74 -6.71
C ARG A 347 0.73 -49.18 -6.49
N ASN A 348 -0.36 -49.56 -7.17
CA ASN A 348 -1.01 -50.86 -7.02
C ASN A 348 -1.35 -51.19 -5.55
N GLY A 349 -1.87 -50.21 -4.81
CA GLY A 349 -2.20 -50.35 -3.38
C GLY A 349 -1.00 -50.36 -2.43
N LYS A 350 0.24 -50.24 -2.92
CA LYS A 350 1.45 -50.20 -2.08
C LYS A 350 2.00 -48.78 -1.95
N PRO A 351 2.36 -48.31 -0.75
CA PRO A 351 2.95 -46.99 -0.56
C PRO A 351 4.33 -46.89 -1.25
N VAL A 352 4.56 -45.80 -1.96
CA VAL A 352 5.82 -45.48 -2.65
C VAL A 352 6.59 -44.47 -1.79
N PHE A 353 7.90 -44.63 -1.63
CA PHE A 353 8.72 -43.76 -0.78
C PHE A 353 9.86 -43.12 -1.56
N ALA A 354 10.36 -41.98 -1.08
CA ALA A 354 11.48 -41.26 -1.70
C ALA A 354 12.82 -42.00 -1.61
N GLY A 355 12.92 -43.03 -0.78
CA GLY A 355 14.08 -43.90 -0.64
C GLY A 355 13.86 -44.99 0.41
N LEU A 356 14.82 -45.90 0.54
CA LEU A 356 14.72 -47.05 1.45
C LEU A 356 14.59 -46.63 2.91
N GLY A 357 15.34 -45.61 3.35
CA GLY A 357 15.28 -45.09 4.72
C GLY A 357 13.89 -44.55 5.10
N ALA A 358 13.19 -43.94 4.14
CA ALA A 358 11.82 -43.46 4.32
C ALA A 358 10.82 -44.63 4.50
N ALA A 359 10.97 -45.67 3.69
CA ALA A 359 10.15 -46.89 3.78
C ALA A 359 10.36 -47.62 5.12
N VAL A 360 11.61 -47.73 5.59
CA VAL A 360 11.94 -48.40 6.86
C VAL A 360 11.36 -47.67 8.07
N THR A 361 11.42 -46.34 8.07
CA THR A 361 10.84 -45.52 9.16
C THR A 361 9.32 -45.65 9.20
N TRP A 362 8.63 -45.60 8.05
CA TRP A 362 7.18 -45.82 7.98
C TRP A 362 6.75 -47.20 8.49
N LEU A 363 7.47 -48.26 8.09
CA LEU A 363 7.17 -49.63 8.55
C LEU A 363 7.35 -49.78 10.08
N ARG A 364 8.33 -49.10 10.67
CA ARG A 364 8.54 -49.10 12.13
C ARG A 364 7.41 -48.38 12.87
N GLU A 365 6.90 -47.29 12.32
CA GLU A 365 5.77 -46.55 12.89
C GLU A 365 4.46 -47.34 12.81
N GLN A 366 4.19 -48.02 11.70
CA GLN A 366 3.02 -48.90 11.55
C GLN A 366 3.02 -50.07 12.55
N ARG A 367 4.19 -50.69 12.77
CA ARG A 367 4.32 -51.77 13.77
C ARG A 367 4.12 -51.28 15.21
N ARG A 368 4.53 -50.05 15.53
CA ARG A 368 4.32 -49.46 16.86
C ARG A 368 2.86 -49.06 17.10
N GLY A 369 2.13 -48.68 16.05
CA GLY A 369 0.70 -48.37 16.13
C GLY A 369 -0.22 -49.58 16.28
N GLN A 370 0.24 -50.78 15.88
CA GLN A 370 -0.52 -52.05 15.99
C GLN A 370 -0.31 -52.78 17.34
N SER A 371 0.56 -52.28 18.21
CA SER A 371 0.81 -52.85 19.55
C SER A 371 0.12 -52.07 20.68
N ARG A 372 -0.96 -51.33 20.37
CA ARG A 372 -1.82 -50.65 21.34
C ARG A 372 -3.25 -51.09 21.20
#